data_AF-A0A972P159-F1
#
_entry.id   AF-A0A972P159-F1
#
_cell.length_a   1.000
_cell.length_b   1.000
_cell.length_c   1.000
_cell.angle_alpha   90.00
_cell.angle_beta   90.00
_cell.angle_gamma   90.00
#
_symmetry.space_group_name_H-M   'P 1'
#
loop_
_entity.id
_entity.type
_entity.pdbx_description
1 polymer ?
#
loop_
_entity_poly.entity_id
_entity_poly.type
_entity_poly.pdbx_seq_one_letter_code
_entity_poly.pdbx_strand_id
1 'polypeptide(L)'
;MRRLCSAWLALFLAVLPLVSHAVTVIGGPTAVLITVVDTTTAIPGGSGNFTAFVPQDPIFPPDPAISAGNVAFWGAGGTGQQGIYALRYGTLVKVPDLNTAVLGGSGTFFSWPPDPCISGANVAFRGINDLLR
;
A
#
# COMPACT_ATOMS: atom_id res chain seq x y z
N MET A 1 -12.99 46.71 -66.59
CA MET A 1 -12.03 45.64 -66.22
C MET A 1 -11.48 45.91 -64.82
N ARG A 2 -12.09 45.39 -63.74
CA ARG A 2 -11.47 45.19 -62.40
C ARG A 2 -12.28 44.15 -61.62
N ARG A 3 -12.36 42.93 -62.16
CA ARG A 3 -12.74 41.73 -61.40
C ARG A 3 -11.43 40.97 -61.24
N LEU A 4 -11.03 40.66 -60.00
CA LEU A 4 -9.96 39.75 -59.56
C LEU A 4 -9.31 40.33 -58.28
N CYS A 5 -10.01 40.25 -57.15
CA CYS A 5 -9.34 40.37 -55.84
C CYS A 5 -10.10 39.63 -54.71
N SER A 6 -11.37 39.27 -54.91
CA SER A 6 -12.19 38.62 -53.87
C SER A 6 -12.26 37.08 -53.96
N ALA A 7 -11.65 36.45 -54.97
CA ALA A 7 -11.79 35.00 -55.19
C ALA A 7 -10.70 34.14 -54.53
N TRP A 8 -9.64 34.73 -53.96
CA TRP A 8 -8.53 33.97 -53.36
C TRP A 8 -8.59 33.86 -51.83
N LEU A 9 -9.51 34.59 -51.17
CA LEU A 9 -9.66 34.54 -49.71
C LEU A 9 -10.82 33.64 -49.23
N ALA A 10 -11.65 33.14 -50.15
CA ALA A 10 -12.85 32.36 -49.81
C ALA A 10 -12.62 30.83 -49.83
N LEU A 11 -11.49 30.33 -50.34
CA LEU A 11 -11.28 28.89 -50.53
C LEU A 11 -10.54 28.18 -49.38
N PHE A 12 -9.98 28.92 -48.41
CA PHE A 12 -9.19 28.31 -47.32
C PHE A 12 -9.96 28.08 -46.01
N LEU A 13 -11.24 28.45 -45.94
CA LEU A 13 -12.05 28.36 -44.71
C LEU A 13 -13.14 27.29 -44.72
N ALA A 14 -13.28 26.50 -45.79
CA ALA A 14 -14.43 25.59 -45.95
C ALA A 14 -14.15 24.09 -45.70
N VAL A 15 -12.92 23.68 -45.31
CA VAL A 15 -12.58 22.23 -45.22
C VAL A 15 -11.74 21.85 -43.99
N LEU A 16 -11.88 22.53 -42.86
CA LEU A 16 -11.37 21.98 -41.59
C LEU A 16 -12.49 21.14 -40.96
N PRO A 17 -12.51 19.80 -41.11
CA PRO A 17 -13.42 18.99 -40.33
C PRO A 17 -13.03 19.16 -38.86
N LEU A 18 -13.96 19.69 -38.07
CA LEU A 18 -13.85 19.72 -36.62
C LEU A 18 -13.94 18.26 -36.15
N VAL A 19 -12.80 17.57 -36.04
CA VAL A 19 -12.78 16.24 -35.44
C VAL A 19 -12.95 16.42 -33.94
N SER A 20 -14.21 16.46 -33.51
CA SER A 20 -14.56 16.24 -32.11
C SER A 20 -14.10 14.83 -31.76
N HIS A 21 -12.96 14.73 -31.09
CA HIS A 21 -12.55 13.49 -30.48
C HIS A 21 -13.52 13.28 -29.32
N ALA A 22 -14.47 12.37 -29.48
CA ALA A 22 -15.24 11.87 -28.37
C ALA A 22 -14.25 11.19 -27.42
N VAL A 23 -13.85 11.89 -26.35
CA VAL A 23 -13.16 11.26 -25.23
C VAL A 23 -14.20 10.35 -24.59
N THR A 24 -14.13 9.06 -24.90
CA THR A 24 -14.89 8.06 -24.14
C THR A 24 -14.33 8.08 -22.73
N VAL A 25 -15.02 8.75 -21.82
CA VAL A 25 -14.82 8.52 -20.38
C VAL A 25 -15.36 7.12 -20.13
N ILE A 26 -14.51 6.12 -20.31
CA ILE A 26 -14.77 4.80 -19.73
C ILE A 26 -14.80 5.08 -18.23
N GLY A 27 -15.98 4.99 -17.62
CA GLY A 27 -16.13 5.17 -16.18
C GLY A 27 -15.03 4.37 -15.51
N GLY A 28 -14.09 5.07 -14.86
CA GLY A 28 -12.98 4.42 -14.20
C GLY A 28 -13.53 3.38 -13.21
N PRO A 29 -12.74 2.35 -12.87
CA PRO A 29 -13.16 1.41 -11.85
C PRO A 29 -13.63 2.19 -10.61
N THR A 30 -14.85 1.91 -10.15
CA THR A 30 -15.32 2.39 -8.86
C THR A 30 -14.43 1.77 -7.79
N ALA A 31 -13.52 2.57 -7.23
CA ALA A 31 -12.68 2.15 -6.13
C ALA A 31 -13.49 2.24 -4.83
N VAL A 32 -13.62 1.12 -4.14
CA VAL A 32 -14.15 1.07 -2.78
C VAL A 32 -12.97 1.10 -1.82
N LEU A 33 -12.97 2.05 -0.88
CA LEU A 33 -12.00 2.03 0.21
C LEU A 33 -12.48 1.05 1.28
N ILE A 34 -11.59 0.15 1.69
CA ILE A 34 -11.84 -0.81 2.75
C ILE A 34 -10.76 -0.62 3.82
N THR A 35 -11.20 -0.45 5.06
CA THR A 35 -10.29 -0.44 6.21
C THR A 35 -9.76 -1.85 6.44
N VAL A 36 -8.44 -2.01 6.44
CA VAL A 36 -7.78 -3.29 6.77
C VAL A 36 -7.80 -3.48 8.29
N VAL A 37 -7.31 -2.48 9.02
CA VAL A 37 -7.31 -2.37 10.49
C VAL A 37 -7.28 -0.90 10.89
N ASP A 38 -7.69 -0.62 12.12
CA ASP A 38 -7.61 0.70 12.75
C ASP A 38 -7.27 0.59 14.24
N THR A 39 -7.29 1.71 14.96
CA THR A 39 -6.98 1.77 16.41
C THR A 39 -8.09 1.22 17.30
N THR A 40 -9.22 0.80 16.73
CA THR A 40 -10.28 0.05 17.43
C THR A 40 -10.15 -1.46 17.23
N THR A 41 -9.23 -1.88 16.35
CA THR A 41 -9.01 -3.29 16.03
C THR A 41 -8.12 -3.96 17.08
N ALA A 42 -8.59 -5.09 17.62
CA ALA A 42 -7.85 -5.89 18.59
C ALA A 42 -6.60 -6.54 17.96
N ILE A 43 -5.50 -6.58 18.71
CA ILE A 43 -4.25 -7.18 18.24
C ILE A 43 -4.30 -8.70 18.40
N PRO A 44 -4.11 -9.50 17.33
CA PRO A 44 -4.07 -10.95 17.44
C PRO A 44 -2.98 -11.43 18.41
N GLY A 45 -3.36 -12.23 19.41
CA GLY A 45 -2.44 -12.74 20.44
C GLY A 45 -1.83 -11.65 21.34
N GLY A 46 -2.40 -10.44 21.35
CA GLY A 46 -1.97 -9.31 22.16
C GLY A 46 -2.94 -8.96 23.29
N SER A 47 -2.62 -7.85 23.97
CA SER A 47 -3.51 -7.24 24.97
C SER A 47 -3.98 -5.87 24.44
N GLY A 48 -5.26 -5.79 24.07
CA GLY A 48 -5.90 -4.56 23.60
C GLY A 48 -5.80 -4.33 22.08
N ASN A 49 -5.95 -3.06 21.69
CA ASN A 49 -6.06 -2.64 20.29
C ASN A 49 -4.75 -2.05 19.76
N PHE A 50 -4.67 -1.92 18.43
CA PHE A 50 -3.59 -1.16 17.79
C PHE A 50 -3.58 0.30 18.25
N THR A 51 -2.38 0.85 18.42
CA THR A 51 -2.15 2.25 18.81
C THR A 51 -1.35 3.01 17.76
N ALA A 52 -0.58 2.31 16.91
CA ALA A 52 0.16 2.92 15.81
C ALA A 52 0.42 1.91 14.69
N PHE A 53 0.59 2.44 13.47
CA PHE A 53 0.97 1.71 12.27
C PHE A 53 2.26 2.26 11.62
N VAL A 54 2.86 3.27 12.25
CA VAL A 54 4.13 3.89 11.85
C VAL A 54 5.06 3.90 13.08
N PRO A 55 6.28 3.35 13.00
CA PRO A 55 7.30 3.41 14.03
C PRO A 55 7.71 4.86 14.34
N GLN A 56 8.15 5.09 15.58
CA GLN A 56 8.49 6.44 16.06
C GLN A 56 9.80 7.01 15.50
N ASP A 57 10.67 6.17 14.91
CA ASP A 57 11.93 6.59 14.27
C ASP A 57 12.00 6.12 12.80
N PRO A 58 11.22 6.73 11.89
CA PRO A 58 11.32 6.41 10.48
C PRO A 58 12.41 7.28 9.84
N ILE A 59 13.59 6.71 9.57
CA ILE A 59 14.43 7.21 8.45
C ILE A 59 13.61 7.14 7.15
N PHE A 60 12.73 6.14 7.04
CA PHE A 60 11.69 5.98 6.04
C PHE A 60 10.39 5.47 6.71
N PRO A 61 9.21 6.03 6.41
CA PRO A 61 7.96 5.47 6.91
C PRO A 61 7.78 4.09 6.29
N PRO A 62 7.39 3.07 7.07
CA PRO A 62 7.08 1.78 6.50
C PRO A 62 5.86 1.81 5.62
N ASP A 63 6.01 1.20 4.46
CA ASP A 63 4.90 0.95 3.59
C ASP A 63 4.30 -0.43 3.88
N PRO A 64 2.98 -0.53 4.10
CA PRO A 64 2.31 -1.82 4.06
C PRO A 64 2.44 -2.41 2.65
N ALA A 65 2.53 -3.73 2.55
CA ALA A 65 2.58 -4.43 1.28
C ALA A 65 1.27 -5.18 1.02
N ILE A 66 0.84 -5.21 -0.24
CA ILE A 66 -0.40 -5.88 -0.68
C ILE A 66 -0.15 -6.86 -1.82
N SER A 67 -0.75 -8.04 -1.76
CA SER A 67 -0.73 -9.03 -2.84
C SER A 67 -1.97 -9.93 -2.78
N ALA A 68 -2.66 -10.11 -3.91
CA ALA A 68 -3.84 -10.98 -4.02
C ALA A 68 -4.91 -10.75 -2.93
N GLY A 69 -5.14 -9.50 -2.52
CA GLY A 69 -6.11 -9.14 -1.48
C GLY A 69 -5.63 -9.34 -0.04
N ASN A 70 -4.39 -9.78 0.16
CA ASN A 70 -3.76 -9.89 1.47
C ASN A 70 -2.87 -8.67 1.72
N VAL A 71 -2.85 -8.18 2.95
CA VAL A 71 -2.09 -6.98 3.34
C VAL A 71 -1.17 -7.34 4.50
N ALA A 72 0.12 -7.03 4.38
CA ALA A 72 1.11 -7.14 5.46
C ALA A 72 1.56 -5.74 5.90
N PHE A 73 1.69 -5.54 7.20
CA PHE A 73 2.00 -4.23 7.77
C PHE A 73 2.66 -4.35 9.14
N TRP A 74 3.39 -3.31 9.54
CA TRP A 74 3.85 -3.15 10.91
C TRP A 74 2.74 -2.57 11.78
N GLY A 75 2.63 -3.04 13.02
CA GLY A 75 1.70 -2.47 14.00
C GLY A 75 2.25 -2.47 15.41
N ALA A 76 1.77 -1.53 16.21
CA ALA A 76 2.05 -1.44 17.65
C ALA A 76 0.77 -1.39 18.48
N GLY A 77 0.90 -1.80 19.73
CA GLY A 77 -0.14 -1.75 20.76
C GLY A 77 0.37 -1.17 22.07
N GLY A 78 -0.44 -1.32 23.12
CA GLY A 78 -0.04 -0.96 24.47
C GLY A 78 1.18 -1.73 24.97
N THR A 79 1.78 -1.26 26.08
CA THR A 79 2.85 -1.95 26.81
C THR A 79 4.08 -2.35 25.97
N GLY A 80 4.37 -1.59 24.90
CA GLY A 80 5.51 -1.85 24.02
C GLY A 80 5.30 -3.01 23.03
N GLN A 81 4.06 -3.52 22.88
CA GLN A 81 3.76 -4.56 21.91
C GLN A 81 3.97 -4.05 20.49
N GLN A 82 4.79 -4.73 19.69
CA GLN A 82 5.05 -4.41 18.29
C GLN A 82 5.25 -5.68 17.46
N GLY A 83 5.03 -5.61 16.15
CA GLY A 83 5.32 -6.73 15.25
C GLY A 83 4.80 -6.54 13.82
N ILE A 84 5.02 -7.57 12.99
CA ILE A 84 4.44 -7.67 11.65
C ILE A 84 3.13 -8.46 11.72
N TYR A 85 2.09 -7.89 11.14
CA TYR A 85 0.76 -8.46 11.05
C TYR A 85 0.35 -8.61 9.59
N ALA A 86 -0.56 -9.53 9.32
CA ALA A 86 -1.13 -9.69 8.00
C ALA A 86 -2.61 -9.99 8.05
N LEU A 87 -3.39 -9.32 7.20
CA LEU A 87 -4.73 -9.76 6.84
C LEU A 87 -4.58 -10.79 5.71
N ARG A 88 -4.80 -12.06 6.02
CA ARG A 88 -4.71 -13.18 5.08
C ARG A 88 -6.08 -13.82 4.90
N TYR A 89 -6.63 -13.77 3.69
CA TYR A 89 -7.94 -14.32 3.37
C TYR A 89 -9.05 -13.85 4.35
N GLY A 90 -9.03 -12.55 4.69
CA GLY A 90 -9.96 -11.94 5.63
C GLY A 90 -9.68 -12.20 7.12
N THR A 91 -8.66 -12.99 7.44
CA THR A 91 -8.27 -13.26 8.84
C THR A 91 -7.05 -12.46 9.21
N LEU A 92 -7.17 -11.63 10.25
CA LEU A 92 -6.06 -10.86 10.78
C LEU A 92 -5.21 -11.76 11.67
N VAL A 93 -3.93 -11.89 11.34
CA VAL A 93 -2.99 -12.76 12.04
C VAL A 93 -1.67 -12.06 12.29
N LYS A 94 -1.02 -12.44 13.39
CA LYS A 94 0.38 -12.09 13.65
C LYS A 94 1.28 -12.98 12.77
N VAL A 95 2.26 -12.40 12.06
CA VAL A 95 3.11 -13.15 11.12
C VAL A 95 4.25 -13.86 11.86
N PRO A 96 5.04 -13.15 12.69
CA PRO A 96 5.85 -13.75 13.75
C PRO A 96 5.39 -13.30 15.15
N ASP A 97 5.33 -14.22 16.11
CA ASP A 97 5.23 -13.88 17.53
C ASP A 97 6.63 -13.82 18.19
N LEU A 98 6.73 -13.29 19.41
CA LEU A 98 7.99 -13.23 20.17
C LEU A 98 8.48 -14.62 20.63
N ASN A 99 7.69 -15.68 20.38
CA ASN A 99 8.02 -17.08 20.68
C ASN A 99 8.48 -17.83 19.42
N THR A 100 8.44 -17.19 18.25
CA THR A 100 8.94 -17.74 17.00
C THR A 100 10.45 -17.63 17.04
N ALA A 101 11.12 -18.76 17.32
CA ALA A 101 12.57 -18.83 17.27
C ALA A 101 13.06 -18.28 15.92
N VAL A 102 14.04 -17.38 15.95
CA VAL A 102 14.80 -17.00 14.76
C VAL A 102 15.38 -18.30 14.21
N LEU A 103 14.94 -18.74 13.03
CA LEU A 103 15.41 -19.99 12.42
C LEU A 103 16.95 -20.00 12.39
N GLY A 104 17.55 -20.84 13.21
CA GLY A 104 19.00 -21.05 13.29
C GLY A 104 19.79 -20.15 14.26
N GLY A 105 19.15 -19.30 15.07
CA GLY A 105 19.84 -18.43 16.04
C GLY A 105 19.24 -18.47 17.44
N SER A 106 20.08 -18.31 18.47
CA SER A 106 19.61 -17.90 19.79
C SER A 106 19.09 -16.45 19.75
N GLY A 107 18.17 -16.09 20.64
CA GLY A 107 17.65 -14.71 20.82
C GLY A 107 16.21 -14.46 20.35
N THR A 108 15.63 -13.35 20.82
CA THR A 108 14.32 -12.83 20.38
C THR A 108 14.51 -11.72 19.34
N PHE A 109 13.49 -11.46 18.52
CA PHE A 109 13.48 -10.30 17.64
C PHE A 109 13.46 -9.01 18.48
N PHE A 110 14.48 -8.17 18.31
CA PHE A 110 14.70 -6.92 19.05
C PHE A 110 14.21 -5.69 18.26
N SER A 111 14.17 -5.79 16.92
CA SER A 111 13.67 -4.74 16.04
C SER A 111 13.00 -5.35 14.81
N TRP A 112 11.80 -4.86 14.52
CA TRP A 112 11.04 -5.20 13.31
C TRP A 112 11.27 -4.10 12.29
N PRO A 113 12.13 -4.32 11.28
CA PRO A 113 12.22 -3.42 10.15
C PRO A 113 10.84 -3.35 9.52
N PRO A 114 10.35 -2.15 9.25
CA PRO A 114 8.93 -1.97 9.19
C PRO A 114 8.36 -2.22 7.78
N ASP A 115 9.21 -2.71 6.86
CA ASP A 115 8.93 -2.95 5.45
C ASP A 115 8.72 -4.47 5.18
N PRO A 116 7.55 -5.06 5.48
CA PRO A 116 7.25 -6.41 5.05
C PRO A 116 7.04 -6.42 3.53
N CYS A 117 7.37 -7.53 2.88
CA CYS A 117 6.93 -7.84 1.53
C CYS A 117 5.98 -9.04 1.55
N ILE A 118 4.97 -9.04 0.68
CA ILE A 118 4.00 -10.13 0.58
C ILE A 118 3.83 -10.60 -0.87
N SER A 119 3.75 -11.91 -1.06
CA SER A 119 3.39 -12.55 -2.33
C SER A 119 2.36 -13.65 -2.05
N GLY A 120 1.11 -13.44 -2.49
CA GLY A 120 0.00 -14.28 -2.07
C GLY A 120 -0.17 -14.26 -0.55
N ALA A 121 -0.01 -15.41 0.11
CA ALA A 121 -0.05 -15.53 1.58
C ALA A 121 1.34 -15.53 2.25
N ASN A 122 2.41 -15.52 1.46
CA ASN A 122 3.78 -15.58 1.97
C ASN A 122 4.24 -14.17 2.32
N VAL A 123 4.62 -13.95 3.57
CA VAL A 123 5.16 -12.68 4.07
C VAL A 123 6.63 -12.87 4.39
N ALA A 124 7.48 -11.99 3.87
CA ALA A 124 8.88 -11.91 4.22
C ALA A 124 9.19 -10.55 4.84
N PHE A 125 10.09 -10.55 5.81
CA PHE A 125 10.54 -9.38 6.56
C PHE A 125 11.98 -9.63 6.99
N ARG A 126 12.74 -8.56 7.20
CA ARG A 126 14.05 -8.67 7.85
C ARG A 126 13.82 -8.87 9.35
N GLY A 127 14.56 -9.75 9.99
CA GLY A 127 14.48 -9.93 11.44
C GLY A 127 15.80 -9.55 12.09
N ILE A 128 15.78 -8.67 13.09
CA ILE A 128 16.98 -8.30 13.86
C ILE A 128 16.85 -8.92 15.25
N ASN A 129 17.83 -9.72 15.67
CA ASN A 129 17.89 -10.27 17.02
C ASN A 129 18.84 -9.46 17.93
N ASP A 130 18.63 -9.56 19.24
CA ASP A 130 19.39 -8.83 20.27
C ASP A 130 20.87 -9.30 20.41
N LEU A 131 21.27 -10.36 19.69
CA LEU A 131 22.59 -10.99 19.80
C LEU A 131 23.62 -10.52 18.76
N LEU A 132 23.25 -9.63 17.84
CA LEU A 132 24.13 -9.11 16.78
C LEU A 132 24.48 -7.61 16.96
N ARG A 133 24.61 -7.15 18.21
CA ARG A 133 25.01 -5.77 18.53
C ARG A 133 26.50 -5.63 18.77
#